data_AF-A0A5C5XZA6-F1
#
_entry.id   AF-A0A5C5XZA6-F1
#
_cell.length_a   1.000
_cell.length_b   1.000
_cell.length_c   1.000
_cell.angle_alpha   90.00
_cell.angle_beta   90.00
_cell.angle_gamma   90.00
#
_symmetry.space_group_name_H-M   'P 1'
#
loop_
_entity.id
_entity.type
_entity.pdbx_description
1 polymer ?
#
loop_
_entity_poly.entity_id
_entity_poly.type
_entity_poly.pdbx_seq_one_letter_code
_entity_poly.pdbx_strand_id
1 'polypeptide(L)'
;MSDATAATGVKGDEIVGDSLLEPDPQMLEATSSKSNMIQWLAVAMLVYFLVCAVGLIGSGFKAATGDEAKEMFAFATNPFAGLVVGTVATALIQSSSTVTSIIVGLVAGGLPVSVAVPMVMGANIGTSITNTIVSLGHVREKKEFARAFSAATVHDFFNLLSVVIFLPLEMAFGFLEKIGGALAGLFVVENASMGNLNFVKAATKPVVGNAKHYALELGDQVGGVLLIVGGVVLIFITIHYVGKLLKQLMVGKAKEIMHAAIGKGPISGIVSGTIVTVFVQSSSTTTSLMVPLAGSGAFGLKQIYPFTLGANIGTCITALLAATAVDGNANAALQIAFIHLTYNVLGVLIIYGIPLLRFMPVRAAEWLGVTAAENKFVALAYILGVFFIIPGICLGVSSIV
;
A
#
# COMPACT_ATOMS: atom_id res chain seq x y z
N MET A 1 -93.95 0.59 -3.60
CA MET A 1 -93.87 1.10 -4.99
C MET A 1 -92.51 1.75 -5.15
N SER A 2 -91.76 1.34 -6.20
CA SER A 2 -90.51 1.92 -6.73
C SER A 2 -89.24 1.77 -5.86
N ASP A 3 -88.02 1.45 -6.32
CA ASP A 3 -87.39 0.95 -7.56
C ASP A 3 -85.93 0.60 -7.19
N ALA A 4 -85.38 -0.56 -7.60
CA ALA A 4 -84.34 -0.76 -8.63
C ALA A 4 -82.98 -0.02 -8.48
N THR A 5 -81.88 -0.78 -8.27
CA THR A 5 -80.52 -0.70 -8.91
C THR A 5 -79.53 -1.59 -8.12
N ALA A 6 -79.08 -2.75 -8.59
CA ALA A 6 -78.08 -3.08 -9.63
C ALA A 6 -76.60 -3.01 -9.15
N ALA A 7 -75.93 -4.19 -9.09
CA ALA A 7 -74.51 -4.50 -9.40
C ALA A 7 -74.07 -5.76 -8.62
N THR A 8 -74.02 -6.99 -9.19
CA THR A 8 -72.90 -7.60 -9.97
C THR A 8 -71.55 -7.57 -9.22
N GLY A 9 -70.78 -8.62 -9.01
CA GLY A 9 -70.86 -10.02 -9.45
C GLY A 9 -69.55 -10.76 -9.11
N VAL A 10 -69.69 -12.08 -8.97
CA VAL A 10 -68.75 -13.16 -9.35
C VAL A 10 -67.42 -13.35 -8.58
N LYS A 11 -67.37 -14.52 -7.93
CA LYS A 11 -66.19 -15.28 -7.48
C LYS A 11 -65.24 -15.62 -8.63
N GLY A 12 -63.93 -15.51 -8.39
CA GLY A 12 -62.91 -16.15 -9.21
C GLY A 12 -61.74 -16.58 -8.33
N ASP A 13 -61.72 -17.86 -7.98
CA ASP A 13 -60.49 -18.57 -7.59
C ASP A 13 -59.84 -19.12 -8.86
N GLU A 14 -58.51 -19.23 -8.79
CA GLU A 14 -57.55 -20.01 -9.60
C GLU A 14 -56.66 -19.29 -10.64
N ILE A 15 -55.37 -19.27 -10.26
CA ILE A 15 -54.16 -19.53 -11.05
C ILE A 15 -53.66 -18.40 -11.97
N VAL A 16 -52.70 -17.61 -11.45
CA VAL A 16 -51.51 -17.16 -12.20
C VAL A 16 -50.32 -17.16 -11.26
N GLY A 17 -49.28 -17.92 -11.61
CA GLY A 17 -48.12 -18.20 -10.77
C GLY A 17 -47.19 -17.02 -10.53
N ASP A 18 -46.61 -17.02 -9.33
CA ASP A 18 -45.60 -16.08 -8.82
C ASP A 18 -44.20 -16.29 -9.47
N SER A 19 -44.14 -16.84 -10.68
CA SER A 19 -42.91 -17.35 -11.30
C SER A 19 -42.36 -16.47 -12.43
N LEU A 20 -42.73 -15.19 -12.50
CA LEU A 20 -42.37 -14.32 -13.64
C LEU A 20 -41.50 -13.11 -13.32
N LEU A 21 -40.89 -13.02 -12.13
CA LEU A 21 -40.05 -11.86 -11.78
C LEU A 21 -38.75 -12.20 -11.03
N GLU A 22 -38.32 -13.46 -11.01
CA GLU A 22 -36.94 -13.76 -10.60
C GLU A 22 -36.05 -13.86 -11.84
N PRO A 23 -35.03 -12.98 -11.98
CA PRO A 23 -34.09 -13.09 -13.08
C PRO A 23 -33.37 -14.44 -13.01
N ASP A 24 -33.34 -15.14 -14.15
CA ASP A 24 -32.70 -16.45 -14.29
C ASP A 24 -31.30 -16.45 -13.65
N PRO A 25 -31.01 -17.36 -12.69
CA PRO A 25 -29.70 -17.47 -12.04
C PRO A 25 -28.53 -17.55 -13.03
N GLN A 26 -28.72 -18.15 -14.20
CA GLN A 26 -27.70 -18.23 -15.25
C GLN A 26 -27.42 -16.86 -15.90
N MET A 27 -28.44 -15.99 -15.99
CA MET A 27 -28.26 -14.61 -16.48
C MET A 27 -27.57 -13.71 -15.46
N LEU A 28 -27.82 -13.91 -14.15
CA LEU A 28 -27.09 -13.24 -13.08
C LEU A 28 -25.61 -13.66 -13.02
N GLU A 29 -25.32 -14.95 -13.22
CA GLU A 29 -23.93 -15.44 -13.32
C GLU A 29 -23.21 -14.93 -14.58
N ALA A 30 -23.89 -14.92 -15.74
CA ALA A 30 -23.30 -14.47 -17.00
C ALA A 30 -23.03 -12.95 -17.03
N THR A 31 -23.91 -12.13 -16.43
CA THR A 31 -23.71 -10.67 -16.28
C THR A 31 -22.62 -10.35 -15.25
N SER A 32 -22.56 -11.10 -14.14
CA SER A 32 -21.47 -11.03 -13.15
C SER A 32 -20.11 -11.39 -13.76
N SER A 33 -20.04 -12.48 -14.56
CA SER A 33 -18.81 -12.94 -15.21
C SER A 33 -18.26 -11.95 -16.24
N LYS A 34 -19.13 -11.40 -17.12
CA LYS A 34 -18.72 -10.36 -18.10
C LYS A 34 -18.28 -9.07 -17.42
N SER A 35 -18.97 -8.64 -16.37
CA SER A 35 -18.58 -7.46 -15.57
C SER A 35 -17.20 -7.65 -14.92
N ASN A 36 -16.95 -8.83 -14.35
CA ASN A 36 -15.65 -9.16 -13.74
C ASN A 36 -14.52 -9.17 -14.77
N MET A 37 -14.76 -9.71 -15.98
CA MET A 37 -13.76 -9.71 -17.06
C MET A 37 -13.39 -8.28 -17.49
N ILE A 38 -14.38 -7.41 -17.67
CA ILE A 38 -14.16 -5.99 -17.99
C ILE A 38 -13.36 -5.30 -16.88
N GLN A 39 -13.68 -5.57 -15.62
CA GLN A 39 -12.96 -5.02 -14.48
C GLN A 39 -11.51 -5.52 -14.42
N TRP A 40 -11.23 -6.79 -14.70
CA TRP A 40 -9.86 -7.32 -14.77
C TRP A 40 -9.06 -6.73 -15.93
N LEU A 41 -9.70 -6.53 -17.09
CA LEU A 41 -9.07 -5.82 -18.21
C LEU A 41 -8.77 -4.36 -17.86
N ALA A 42 -9.68 -3.69 -17.15
CA ALA A 42 -9.46 -2.33 -16.65
C ALA A 42 -8.31 -2.29 -15.63
N VAL A 43 -8.19 -3.28 -14.74
CA VAL A 43 -7.03 -3.40 -13.84
C VAL A 43 -5.74 -3.56 -14.64
N ALA A 44 -5.70 -4.42 -15.65
CA ALA A 44 -4.51 -4.59 -16.50
C ALA A 44 -4.13 -3.29 -17.24
N MET A 45 -5.12 -2.54 -17.76
CA MET A 45 -4.90 -1.24 -18.39
C MET A 45 -4.37 -0.20 -17.39
N LEU A 46 -4.89 -0.18 -16.17
CA LEU A 46 -4.38 0.71 -15.14
C LEU A 46 -2.96 0.31 -14.73
N VAL A 47 -2.64 -0.98 -14.59
CA VAL A 47 -1.26 -1.43 -14.39
C VAL A 47 -0.35 -0.93 -15.52
N TYR A 48 -0.81 -0.96 -16.78
CA TYR A 48 -0.08 -0.35 -17.89
C TYR A 48 0.15 1.16 -17.71
N PHE A 49 -0.84 1.93 -17.26
CA PHE A 49 -0.65 3.35 -16.95
C PHE A 49 0.29 3.59 -15.77
N LEU A 50 0.27 2.71 -14.76
CA LEU A 50 1.23 2.76 -13.65
C LEU A 50 2.65 2.64 -14.20
N VAL A 51 2.86 1.67 -15.09
CA VAL A 51 4.15 1.43 -15.73
C VAL A 51 4.60 2.67 -16.50
N CYS A 52 3.72 3.26 -17.32
CA CYS A 52 4.03 4.50 -18.03
C CYS A 52 4.38 5.64 -17.08
N ALA A 53 3.63 5.80 -15.98
CA ALA A 53 3.83 6.86 -15.00
C ALA A 53 5.21 6.77 -14.34
N VAL A 54 5.65 5.57 -13.98
CA VAL A 54 6.99 5.35 -13.42
C VAL A 54 8.07 5.67 -14.45
N GLY A 55 7.87 5.31 -15.73
CA GLY A 55 8.76 5.71 -16.83
C GLY A 55 8.85 7.23 -17.05
N LEU A 56 7.74 7.96 -16.88
CA LEU A 56 7.70 9.43 -16.91
C LEU A 56 8.52 10.04 -15.76
N ILE A 57 8.35 9.53 -14.53
CA ILE A 57 9.12 9.99 -13.37
C ILE A 57 10.62 9.74 -13.58
N GLY A 58 10.99 8.54 -14.04
CA GLY A 58 12.40 8.21 -14.29
C GLY A 58 13.03 9.11 -15.37
N SER A 59 12.31 9.34 -16.47
CA SER A 59 12.76 10.22 -17.56
C SER A 59 12.82 11.69 -17.13
N GLY A 60 11.83 12.14 -16.36
CA GLY A 60 11.74 13.50 -15.85
C GLY A 60 12.81 13.80 -14.82
N PHE A 61 13.06 12.87 -13.90
CA PHE A 61 14.15 12.98 -12.93
C PHE A 61 15.49 13.11 -13.63
N LYS A 62 15.79 12.23 -14.59
CA LYS A 62 17.03 12.27 -15.36
C LYS A 62 17.21 13.60 -16.12
N ALA A 63 16.13 14.14 -16.69
CA ALA A 63 16.18 15.43 -17.38
C ALA A 63 16.35 16.62 -16.42
N ALA A 64 15.70 16.57 -15.26
CA ALA A 64 15.74 17.63 -14.26
C ALA A 64 17.11 17.73 -13.56
N THR A 65 17.77 16.60 -13.32
CA THR A 65 19.03 16.54 -12.55
C THR A 65 20.28 16.45 -13.43
N GLY A 66 20.15 16.09 -14.71
CA GLY A 66 21.29 15.96 -15.64
C GLY A 66 22.37 14.98 -15.16
N ASP A 67 23.62 15.24 -15.56
CA ASP A 67 24.81 14.49 -15.13
C ASP A 67 25.27 14.88 -13.71
N GLU A 68 24.76 16.00 -13.18
CA GLU A 68 25.09 16.54 -11.85
C GLU A 68 24.35 15.81 -10.71
N ALA A 69 23.43 14.90 -11.01
CA ALA A 69 22.68 14.13 -10.01
C ALA A 69 23.59 13.52 -8.92
N LYS A 70 24.75 12.96 -9.31
CA LYS A 70 25.70 12.37 -8.35
C LYS A 70 26.37 13.42 -7.46
N GLU A 71 26.63 14.62 -7.96
CA GLU A 71 27.24 15.71 -7.19
C GLU A 71 26.21 16.40 -6.28
N MET A 72 24.97 16.57 -6.74
CA MET A 72 23.87 17.11 -5.93
C MET A 72 23.56 16.26 -4.68
N PHE A 73 23.71 14.94 -4.79
CA PHE A 73 23.49 14.02 -3.66
C PHE A 73 24.76 13.66 -2.89
N ALA A 74 25.96 14.00 -3.38
CA ALA A 74 27.21 13.79 -2.64
C ALA A 74 27.28 14.61 -1.34
N PHE A 75 26.57 15.74 -1.29
CA PHE A 75 26.37 16.55 -0.08
C PHE A 75 25.09 16.22 0.70
N ALA A 76 24.16 15.49 0.10
CA ALA A 76 22.85 15.22 0.67
C ALA A 76 22.69 13.74 0.93
N THR A 77 22.98 13.27 2.15
CA THR A 77 22.11 12.24 2.71
C THR A 77 22.19 12.15 4.23
N ASN A 78 21.30 12.84 4.91
CA ASN A 78 20.95 12.43 6.27
C ASN A 78 19.91 11.30 6.16
N PRO A 79 20.20 10.07 6.61
CA PRO A 79 19.24 8.96 6.55
C PRO A 79 17.94 9.24 7.31
N PHE A 80 17.99 10.06 8.37
CA PHE A 80 16.80 10.50 9.08
C PHE A 80 15.94 11.42 8.21
N ALA A 81 16.53 12.29 7.38
CA ALA A 81 15.76 13.10 6.44
C ALA A 81 15.02 12.23 5.42
N GLY A 82 15.67 11.20 4.89
CA GLY A 82 15.03 10.20 4.02
C GLY A 82 13.86 9.50 4.71
N LEU A 83 14.05 9.03 5.95
CA LEU A 83 13.01 8.42 6.77
C LEU A 83 11.80 9.36 6.94
N VAL A 84 12.04 10.62 7.27
CA VAL A 84 10.99 11.62 7.49
C VAL A 84 10.22 11.90 6.20
N VAL A 85 10.91 12.08 5.08
CA VAL A 85 10.27 12.29 3.77
C VAL A 85 9.33 11.13 3.46
N GLY A 86 9.77 9.88 3.66
CA GLY A 86 8.93 8.70 3.48
C GLY A 86 7.71 8.67 4.40
N THR A 87 7.90 8.93 5.70
CA THR A 87 6.82 8.92 6.69
C THR A 87 5.78 9.98 6.42
N VAL A 88 6.20 11.23 6.20
CA VAL A 88 5.29 12.36 5.94
C VAL A 88 4.61 12.19 4.59
N ALA A 89 5.34 11.80 3.54
CA ALA A 89 4.75 11.55 2.23
C ALA A 89 3.64 10.50 2.35
N THR A 90 3.90 9.36 3.00
CA THR A 90 2.87 8.34 3.17
C THR A 90 1.74 8.79 4.09
N ALA A 91 2.03 9.56 5.15
CA ALA A 91 0.98 10.07 6.04
C ALA A 91 0.00 10.99 5.29
N LEU A 92 0.52 11.85 4.42
CA LEU A 92 -0.29 12.77 3.60
C LEU A 92 -1.02 12.05 2.46
N ILE A 93 -0.32 11.13 1.78
CA ILE A 93 -0.84 10.38 0.63
C ILE A 93 -1.76 9.24 1.06
N GLN A 94 -1.61 8.77 2.30
CA GLN A 94 -2.33 7.64 2.89
C GLN A 94 -2.19 6.32 2.11
N SER A 95 -1.11 6.19 1.33
CA SER A 95 -0.82 4.99 0.54
C SER A 95 0.69 4.76 0.42
N SER A 96 1.21 3.83 1.22
CA SER A 96 2.63 3.47 1.18
C SER A 96 3.02 2.83 -0.13
N SER A 97 2.14 2.03 -0.76
CA SER A 97 2.36 1.49 -2.11
C SER A 97 2.61 2.59 -3.15
N THR A 98 1.86 3.69 -3.06
CA THR A 98 2.02 4.85 -3.95
C THR A 98 3.37 5.51 -3.72
N VAL A 99 3.71 5.80 -2.46
CA VAL A 99 4.97 6.44 -2.11
C VAL A 99 6.17 5.57 -2.49
N THR A 100 6.13 4.27 -2.21
CA THR A 100 7.19 3.34 -2.61
C THR A 100 7.30 3.22 -4.13
N SER A 101 6.19 3.23 -4.88
CA SER A 101 6.24 3.21 -6.36
C SER A 101 6.88 4.49 -6.93
N ILE A 102 6.62 5.64 -6.32
CA ILE A 102 7.30 6.91 -6.66
C ILE A 102 8.79 6.78 -6.36
N ILE A 103 9.18 6.27 -5.19
CA ILE A 103 10.58 6.05 -4.81
C ILE A 103 11.29 5.13 -5.82
N VAL A 104 10.64 4.03 -6.22
CA VAL A 104 11.15 3.11 -7.26
C VAL A 104 11.40 3.84 -8.58
N GLY A 105 10.48 4.72 -9.00
CA GLY A 105 10.66 5.55 -10.19
C GLY A 105 11.80 6.57 -10.10
N LEU A 106 11.96 7.20 -8.93
CA LEU A 106 13.07 8.13 -8.68
C LEU A 106 14.42 7.41 -8.72
N VAL A 107 14.52 6.22 -8.11
CA VAL A 107 15.73 5.38 -8.16
C VAL A 107 16.04 4.93 -9.59
N ALA A 108 15.02 4.55 -10.36
CA ALA A 108 15.19 4.23 -11.78
C ALA A 108 15.75 5.42 -12.59
N GLY A 109 15.37 6.65 -12.20
CA GLY A 109 15.80 7.91 -12.81
C GLY A 109 17.20 8.37 -12.39
N GLY A 110 17.76 7.84 -11.30
CA GLY A 110 19.12 8.16 -10.86
C GLY A 110 19.26 8.51 -9.37
N LEU A 111 18.17 8.52 -8.59
CA LEU A 111 18.26 8.68 -7.13
C LEU A 111 19.10 7.55 -6.52
N PRO A 112 20.14 7.82 -5.72
CA PRO A 112 20.96 6.77 -5.14
C PRO A 112 20.15 5.85 -4.22
N VAL A 113 20.40 4.55 -4.29
CA VAL A 113 19.69 3.54 -3.49
C VAL A 113 19.84 3.82 -1.99
N SER A 114 21.03 4.21 -1.54
CA SER A 114 21.33 4.57 -0.15
C SER A 114 20.45 5.72 0.39
N VAL A 115 20.02 6.65 -0.46
CA VAL A 115 19.06 7.72 -0.11
C VAL A 115 17.63 7.19 -0.04
N ALA A 116 17.29 6.25 -0.92
CA ALA A 116 15.96 5.67 -1.02
C ALA A 116 15.64 4.66 0.09
N VAL A 117 16.64 3.95 0.64
CA VAL A 117 16.40 2.92 1.69
C VAL A 117 15.66 3.50 2.91
N PRO A 118 16.11 4.62 3.52
CA PRO A 118 15.38 5.21 4.64
C PRO A 118 14.00 5.75 4.22
N MET A 119 13.85 6.25 2.98
CA MET A 119 12.54 6.69 2.47
C MET A 119 11.53 5.54 2.43
N VAL A 120 11.93 4.34 2.01
CA VAL A 120 11.07 3.14 2.02
C VAL A 120 10.71 2.72 3.45
N MET A 121 11.68 2.75 4.38
CA MET A 121 11.41 2.50 5.80
C MET A 121 10.38 3.49 6.36
N GLY A 122 10.53 4.77 6.00
CA GLY A 122 9.63 5.84 6.40
C GLY A 122 8.23 5.65 5.82
N ALA A 123 8.15 5.25 4.55
CA ALA A 123 6.89 4.96 3.89
C ALA A 123 6.11 3.84 4.59
N ASN A 124 6.80 2.82 5.11
CA ASN A 124 6.16 1.77 5.92
C ASN A 124 5.59 2.31 7.23
N ILE A 125 6.30 3.19 7.95
CA ILE A 125 5.77 3.85 9.16
C ILE A 125 4.46 4.59 8.83
N GLY A 126 4.45 5.40 7.77
CA GLY A 126 3.28 6.22 7.43
C GLY A 126 2.00 5.43 7.07
N THR A 127 2.12 4.16 6.67
CA THR A 127 0.99 3.29 6.26
C THR A 127 -0.16 3.27 7.27
N SER A 128 0.19 3.39 8.55
CA SER A 128 -0.74 3.20 9.65
C SER A 128 -1.68 4.37 9.94
N ILE A 129 -1.42 5.57 9.39
CA ILE A 129 -2.27 6.75 9.67
C ILE A 129 -3.74 6.48 9.34
N THR A 130 -4.00 5.69 8.30
CA THR A 130 -5.34 5.31 7.87
C THR A 130 -6.05 4.46 8.92
N ASN A 131 -5.36 3.49 9.50
CA ASN A 131 -5.93 2.60 10.51
C ASN A 131 -6.25 3.38 11.78
N THR A 132 -5.38 4.32 12.17
CA THR A 132 -5.61 5.20 13.33
C THR A 132 -6.82 6.10 13.09
N ILE A 133 -6.98 6.68 11.90
CA ILE A 133 -8.18 7.46 11.55
C ILE A 133 -9.44 6.57 11.61
N VAL A 134 -9.41 5.36 11.03
CA VAL A 134 -10.56 4.43 11.07
C VAL A 134 -10.94 4.07 12.51
N SER A 135 -9.96 3.90 13.40
CA SER A 135 -10.23 3.59 14.81
C SER A 135 -10.96 4.70 15.55
N LEU A 136 -10.79 5.97 15.16
CA LEU A 136 -11.53 7.11 15.72
C LEU A 136 -13.04 7.00 15.48
N GLY A 137 -13.49 6.23 14.49
CA GLY A 137 -14.91 5.92 14.30
C GLY A 137 -15.56 5.22 15.51
N HIS A 138 -14.76 4.54 16.34
CA HIS A 138 -15.22 3.82 17.53
C HIS A 138 -15.10 4.67 18.82
N VAL A 139 -14.68 5.93 18.74
CA VAL A 139 -14.35 6.81 19.89
C VAL A 139 -15.51 7.09 20.85
N ARG A 140 -16.74 6.73 20.46
CA ARG A 140 -17.95 6.92 21.28
C ARG A 140 -18.00 5.91 22.43
N GLU A 141 -17.57 4.67 22.20
CA GLU A 141 -17.62 3.60 23.20
C GLU A 141 -16.22 3.26 23.71
N LYS A 142 -15.97 3.47 25.00
CA LYS A 142 -14.61 3.37 25.59
C LYS A 142 -13.94 2.02 25.30
N LYS A 143 -14.67 0.92 25.51
CA LYS A 143 -14.13 -0.44 25.30
C LYS A 143 -13.92 -0.76 23.82
N GLU A 144 -14.80 -0.29 22.95
CA GLU A 144 -14.66 -0.50 21.50
C GLU A 144 -13.49 0.31 20.96
N PHE A 145 -13.39 1.57 21.35
CA PHE A 145 -12.29 2.45 20.98
C PHE A 145 -10.94 1.88 21.43
N ALA A 146 -10.81 1.43 22.68
CA ALA A 146 -9.56 0.85 23.18
C ALA A 146 -9.10 -0.34 22.31
N ARG A 147 -10.02 -1.25 21.96
CA ARG A 147 -9.72 -2.42 21.11
C ARG A 147 -9.39 -2.01 19.67
N ALA A 148 -10.18 -1.12 19.08
CA ALA A 148 -9.99 -0.62 17.73
C ALA A 148 -8.66 0.15 17.58
N PHE A 149 -8.34 1.03 18.54
CA PHE A 149 -7.11 1.82 18.54
C PHE A 149 -5.87 0.94 18.76
N SER A 150 -5.97 -0.08 19.63
CA SER A 150 -4.90 -1.08 19.80
C SER A 150 -4.67 -1.86 18.49
N ALA A 151 -5.74 -2.29 17.82
CA ALA A 151 -5.63 -2.98 16.53
C ALA A 151 -5.07 -2.10 15.41
N ALA A 152 -5.38 -0.81 15.43
CA ALA A 152 -4.81 0.15 14.49
C ALA A 152 -3.30 0.36 14.71
N THR A 153 -2.87 0.48 15.97
CA THR A 153 -1.50 0.90 16.33
C THR A 153 -0.50 -0.24 16.50
N VAL A 154 -0.94 -1.50 16.58
CA VAL A 154 -0.02 -2.64 16.67
C VAL A 154 0.90 -2.76 15.46
N HIS A 155 0.43 -2.35 14.27
CA HIS A 155 1.26 -2.26 13.07
C HIS A 155 2.31 -1.16 13.20
N ASP A 156 1.93 -0.02 13.77
CA ASP A 156 2.79 1.15 13.96
C ASP A 156 3.96 0.76 14.86
N PHE A 157 3.68 0.17 16.01
CA PHE A 157 4.72 -0.25 16.94
C PHE A 157 5.64 -1.31 16.33
N PHE A 158 5.11 -2.20 15.49
CA PHE A 158 5.94 -3.12 14.71
C PHE A 158 6.85 -2.38 13.74
N ASN A 159 6.33 -1.43 12.95
CA ASN A 159 7.12 -0.67 11.98
C ASN A 159 8.15 0.24 12.65
N LEU A 160 7.78 0.90 13.75
CA LEU A 160 8.69 1.73 14.56
C LEU A 160 9.83 0.88 15.13
N LEU A 161 9.51 -0.29 15.71
CA LEU A 161 10.53 -1.22 16.20
C LEU A 161 11.42 -1.74 15.06
N SER A 162 10.84 -2.01 13.90
CA SER A 162 11.59 -2.41 12.71
C SER A 162 12.58 -1.35 12.26
N VAL A 163 12.18 -0.07 12.25
CA VAL A 163 13.11 1.03 11.93
C VAL A 163 14.20 1.17 12.99
N VAL A 164 13.86 1.07 14.28
CA VAL A 164 14.86 1.10 15.37
C VAL A 164 15.91 0.00 15.23
N ILE A 165 15.54 -1.16 14.67
CA ILE A 165 16.47 -2.28 14.44
C ILE A 165 17.25 -2.09 13.14
N PHE A 166 16.57 -1.87 12.01
CA PHE A 166 17.20 -1.93 10.70
C PHE A 166 17.85 -0.63 10.25
N LEU A 167 17.39 0.54 10.67
CA LEU A 167 18.00 1.81 10.24
C LEU A 167 19.44 1.94 10.75
N PRO A 168 19.77 1.66 12.03
CA PRO A 168 21.16 1.67 12.48
C PRO A 168 22.03 0.62 11.78
N LEU A 169 21.48 -0.57 11.53
CA LEU A 169 22.19 -1.62 10.78
C LEU A 169 22.45 -1.23 9.34
N GLU A 170 21.50 -0.54 8.71
CA GLU A 170 21.65 0.01 7.38
C GLU A 170 22.73 1.09 7.34
N MET A 171 22.70 2.02 8.28
CA MET A 171 23.70 3.09 8.38
C MET A 171 25.11 2.56 8.64
N ALA A 172 25.25 1.52 9.47
CA ALA A 172 26.54 0.96 9.83
C ALA A 172 27.12 0.03 8.75
N PHE A 173 26.27 -0.74 8.06
CA PHE A 173 26.73 -1.85 7.22
C PHE A 173 26.18 -1.86 5.79
N GLY A 174 25.20 -1.02 5.45
CA GLY A 174 24.43 -1.12 4.21
C GLY A 174 23.76 -2.49 4.08
N PHE A 175 23.24 -3.02 5.19
CA PHE A 175 22.82 -4.41 5.31
C PHE A 175 21.71 -4.78 4.33
N LEU A 176 20.65 -3.98 4.26
CA LEU A 176 19.55 -4.17 3.32
C LEU A 176 19.98 -3.81 1.91
N GLU A 177 20.75 -2.73 1.72
CA GLU A 177 21.28 -2.36 0.40
C GLU A 177 22.05 -3.51 -0.26
N LYS A 178 22.92 -4.18 0.49
CA LYS A 178 23.71 -5.34 0.01
C LYS A 178 22.83 -6.54 -0.33
N ILE A 179 21.87 -6.89 0.53
CA ILE A 179 20.97 -8.02 0.28
C ILE A 179 20.09 -7.73 -0.95
N GLY A 180 19.51 -6.53 -1.03
CA GLY A 180 18.71 -6.12 -2.17
C GLY A 180 19.50 -6.11 -3.47
N GLY A 181 20.76 -5.67 -3.43
CA GLY A 181 21.65 -5.68 -4.60
C GLY A 181 21.96 -7.10 -5.07
N ALA A 182 22.18 -8.03 -4.14
CA ALA A 182 22.37 -9.45 -4.46
C ALA A 182 21.11 -10.06 -5.09
N LEU A 183 19.93 -9.80 -4.54
CA LEU A 183 18.65 -10.31 -5.07
C LEU A 183 18.32 -9.72 -6.44
N ALA A 184 18.54 -8.41 -6.64
CA ALA A 184 18.36 -7.75 -7.93
C ALA A 184 19.31 -8.31 -9.00
N GLY A 185 20.58 -8.54 -8.63
CA GLY A 185 21.56 -9.16 -9.51
C GLY A 185 21.14 -10.55 -9.99
N LEU A 186 20.65 -11.41 -9.08
CA LEU A 186 20.12 -12.74 -9.44
C LEU A 186 18.94 -12.66 -10.41
N PHE A 187 17.98 -11.76 -10.12
CA PHE A 187 16.79 -11.60 -10.94
C PHE A 187 17.09 -11.07 -12.35
N VAL A 188 18.08 -10.18 -12.49
CA VAL A 188 18.50 -9.66 -13.79
C VAL A 188 19.30 -10.69 -14.58
N VAL A 189 20.15 -11.49 -13.94
CA VAL A 189 20.95 -12.54 -14.62
C VAL A 189 20.07 -13.66 -15.17
N GLU A 190 19.06 -14.12 -14.43
CA GLU A 190 18.10 -15.13 -14.93
C GLU A 190 17.27 -14.60 -16.10
N ASN A 191 16.84 -13.33 -16.04
CA ASN A 191 16.09 -12.69 -17.13
C ASN A 191 16.98 -12.28 -18.32
N ALA A 192 18.29 -12.12 -18.16
CA ALA A 192 19.22 -11.92 -19.27
C ALA A 192 19.48 -13.21 -20.06
N SER A 193 19.37 -14.38 -19.41
CA SER A 193 19.42 -15.70 -20.06
C SER A 193 18.12 -16.06 -20.82
N MET A 194 17.03 -15.32 -20.57
CA MET A 194 15.74 -15.43 -21.24
C MET A 194 15.51 -14.13 -22.03
N GLY A 195 16.02 -14.05 -23.27
CA GLY A 195 16.05 -12.83 -24.10
C GLY A 195 14.71 -12.20 -24.51
N ASN A 196 13.73 -12.05 -23.61
CA ASN A 196 12.34 -11.78 -23.95
C ASN A 196 11.61 -10.77 -23.03
N LEU A 197 12.29 -9.77 -22.46
CA LEU A 197 11.66 -8.76 -21.59
C LEU A 197 11.79 -7.30 -22.07
N ASN A 198 11.83 -7.08 -23.39
CA ASN A 198 11.61 -5.74 -23.95
C ASN A 198 10.12 -5.43 -24.23
N PHE A 199 9.17 -6.30 -23.88
CA PHE A 199 7.73 -6.06 -24.13
C PHE A 199 7.20 -4.86 -23.36
N VAL A 200 7.60 -4.70 -22.09
CA VAL A 200 7.17 -3.57 -21.26
C VAL A 200 7.68 -2.27 -21.87
N LYS A 201 8.98 -2.20 -22.18
CA LYS A 201 9.60 -1.05 -22.85
C LYS A 201 9.00 -0.76 -24.22
N ALA A 202 8.71 -1.78 -25.01
CA ALA A 202 8.05 -1.60 -26.31
C ALA A 202 6.63 -1.03 -26.15
N ALA A 203 5.90 -1.44 -25.10
CA ALA A 203 4.57 -0.94 -24.79
C ALA A 203 4.58 0.48 -24.20
N THR A 204 5.57 0.85 -23.39
CA THR A 204 5.64 2.16 -22.71
C THR A 204 6.27 3.25 -23.58
N LYS A 205 7.24 2.89 -24.44
CA LYS A 205 7.98 3.82 -25.30
C LYS A 205 7.12 4.84 -26.06
N PRO A 206 5.98 4.49 -26.70
CA PRO A 206 5.17 5.50 -27.39
C PRO A 206 4.59 6.54 -26.43
N VAL A 207 4.14 6.13 -25.24
CA VAL A 207 3.54 7.05 -24.26
C VAL A 207 4.61 7.93 -23.62
N VAL A 208 5.66 7.30 -23.08
CA VAL A 208 6.76 8.01 -22.39
C VAL A 208 7.55 8.87 -23.37
N GLY A 209 7.80 8.37 -24.58
CA GLY A 209 8.53 9.08 -25.63
C GLY A 209 7.80 10.34 -26.12
N ASN A 210 6.49 10.24 -26.37
CA ASN A 210 5.69 11.39 -26.79
C ASN A 210 5.59 12.44 -25.68
N ALA A 211 5.32 12.01 -24.44
CA ALA A 211 5.28 12.92 -23.30
C ALA A 211 6.63 13.64 -23.10
N LYS A 212 7.75 12.90 -23.24
CA LYS A 212 9.09 13.46 -23.17
C LYS A 212 9.35 14.49 -24.27
N HIS A 213 8.95 14.20 -25.50
CA HIS A 213 9.15 15.10 -26.63
C HIS A 213 8.50 16.47 -26.36
N TYR A 214 7.22 16.50 -25.98
CA TYR A 214 6.52 17.75 -25.68
C TYR A 214 7.03 18.44 -24.41
N ALA A 215 7.38 17.69 -23.38
CA ALA A 215 7.83 18.28 -22.12
C ALA A 215 9.21 18.96 -22.27
N LEU A 216 10.15 18.32 -22.98
CA LEU A 216 11.51 18.84 -23.11
C LEU A 216 11.64 19.99 -24.12
N GLU A 217 10.64 20.23 -24.96
CA GLU A 217 10.56 21.47 -25.76
C GLU A 217 10.53 22.74 -24.89
N LEU A 218 10.11 22.61 -23.63
CA LEU A 218 10.10 23.70 -22.64
C LEU A 218 11.45 23.85 -21.89
N GLY A 219 12.46 23.05 -22.25
CA GLY A 219 13.78 23.00 -21.62
C GLY A 219 13.94 21.82 -20.66
N ASP A 220 15.19 21.36 -20.47
CA ASP A 220 15.46 20.09 -19.76
C ASP A 220 15.01 20.09 -18.30
N GLN A 221 15.28 21.17 -17.57
CA GLN A 221 14.90 21.27 -16.15
C GLN A 221 13.38 21.39 -15.97
N VAL A 222 12.74 22.32 -16.69
CA VAL A 222 11.29 22.56 -16.59
C VAL A 222 10.52 21.36 -17.13
N GLY A 223 10.90 20.84 -18.29
CA GLY A 223 10.34 19.62 -18.87
C GLY A 223 10.53 18.40 -17.98
N GLY A 224 11.71 18.27 -17.36
CA GLY A 224 11.99 17.23 -16.39
C GLY A 224 11.04 17.27 -15.19
N VAL A 225 10.87 18.44 -14.57
CA VAL A 225 9.92 18.63 -13.45
C VAL A 225 8.48 18.35 -13.89
N LEU A 226 8.06 18.82 -15.06
CA LEU A 226 6.72 18.55 -15.59
C LEU A 226 6.45 17.05 -15.80
N LEU A 227 7.44 16.30 -16.30
CA LEU A 227 7.35 14.84 -16.43
C LEU A 227 7.23 14.13 -15.08
N ILE A 228 7.99 14.59 -14.06
CA ILE A 228 7.88 14.06 -12.70
C ILE A 228 6.48 14.32 -12.15
N VAL A 229 6.00 15.57 -12.20
CA VAL A 229 4.69 15.95 -11.69
C VAL A 229 3.58 15.20 -12.42
N GLY A 230 3.63 15.14 -13.75
CA GLY A 230 2.67 14.40 -14.57
C GLY A 230 2.67 12.89 -14.27
N GLY A 231 3.86 12.30 -14.13
CA GLY A 231 4.02 10.90 -13.71
C GLY A 231 3.46 10.65 -12.31
N VAL A 232 3.76 11.49 -11.33
CA VAL A 232 3.20 11.40 -9.97
C VAL A 232 1.68 11.48 -10.01
N VAL A 233 1.10 12.46 -10.70
CA VAL A 233 -0.37 12.58 -10.87
C VAL A 233 -0.96 11.32 -11.49
N LEU A 234 -0.33 10.79 -12.54
CA LEU A 234 -0.77 9.54 -13.18
C LEU A 234 -0.66 8.33 -12.24
N ILE A 235 0.38 8.25 -11.40
CA ILE A 235 0.49 7.23 -10.34
C ILE A 235 -0.71 7.34 -9.39
N PHE A 236 -1.06 8.54 -8.90
CA PHE A 236 -2.20 8.73 -7.99
C PHE A 236 -3.52 8.29 -8.63
N ILE A 237 -3.80 8.76 -9.84
CA ILE A 237 -5.01 8.38 -10.59
C ILE A 237 -5.06 6.86 -10.73
N THR A 238 -3.96 6.28 -11.17
CA THR A 238 -3.87 4.85 -11.45
C THR A 238 -4.07 4.02 -10.19
N ILE A 239 -3.29 4.28 -9.13
CA ILE A 239 -3.38 3.50 -7.88
C ILE A 239 -4.75 3.68 -7.22
N HIS A 240 -5.35 4.88 -7.30
CA HIS A 240 -6.71 5.11 -6.83
C HIS A 240 -7.72 4.19 -7.51
N TYR A 241 -7.72 4.14 -8.85
CA TYR A 241 -8.68 3.30 -9.60
C TYR A 241 -8.34 1.81 -9.52
N VAL A 242 -7.06 1.41 -9.51
CA VAL A 242 -6.65 0.01 -9.28
C VAL A 242 -7.16 -0.45 -7.93
N GLY A 243 -6.91 0.33 -6.88
CA GLY A 243 -7.40 0.04 -5.54
C GLY A 243 -8.92 -0.05 -5.49
N LYS A 244 -9.65 0.85 -6.17
CA LYS A 244 -11.11 0.82 -6.23
C LYS A 244 -11.65 -0.42 -6.94
N LEU A 245 -11.12 -0.76 -8.11
CA LEU A 245 -11.58 -1.91 -8.91
C LEU A 245 -11.25 -3.24 -8.23
N LEU A 246 -10.01 -3.40 -7.74
CA LEU A 246 -9.62 -4.60 -7.01
C LEU A 246 -10.40 -4.76 -5.72
N LYS A 247 -10.70 -3.67 -5.01
CA LYS A 247 -11.60 -3.72 -3.85
C LYS A 247 -12.99 -4.22 -4.24
N GLN A 248 -13.58 -3.73 -5.34
CA GLN A 248 -14.88 -4.20 -5.82
C GLN A 248 -14.85 -5.69 -6.21
N LEU A 249 -13.78 -6.13 -6.87
CA LEU A 249 -13.59 -7.51 -7.31
C LEU A 249 -13.32 -8.49 -6.15
N MET A 250 -12.61 -8.04 -5.12
CA MET A 250 -11.94 -8.92 -4.18
C MET A 250 -12.47 -8.86 -2.75
N VAL A 251 -13.26 -7.86 -2.34
CA VAL A 251 -13.70 -7.74 -0.93
C VAL A 251 -14.49 -8.96 -0.44
N GLY A 252 -15.41 -9.51 -1.26
CA GLY A 252 -16.16 -10.72 -0.88
C GLY A 252 -15.24 -11.92 -0.65
N LYS A 253 -14.41 -12.22 -1.64
CA LYS A 253 -13.40 -13.31 -1.59
C LYS A 253 -12.38 -13.08 -0.47
N ALA A 254 -11.93 -11.84 -0.26
CA ALA A 254 -11.01 -11.48 0.80
C ALA A 254 -11.62 -11.74 2.18
N LYS A 255 -12.90 -11.40 2.37
CA LYS A 255 -13.64 -11.69 3.61
C LYS A 255 -13.76 -13.20 3.84
N GLU A 256 -14.02 -14.00 2.80
CA GLU A 256 -14.06 -15.46 2.88
C GLU A 256 -12.70 -16.07 3.24
N ILE A 257 -11.64 -15.68 2.52
CA ILE A 257 -10.25 -16.11 2.81
C ILE A 257 -9.87 -15.76 4.25
N MET A 258 -10.20 -14.55 4.68
CA MET A 258 -9.97 -14.06 6.02
C MET A 258 -10.71 -14.89 7.07
N HIS A 259 -12.01 -15.13 6.92
CA HIS A 259 -12.77 -15.98 7.84
C HIS A 259 -12.24 -17.42 7.88
N ALA A 260 -11.80 -17.95 6.74
CA ALA A 260 -11.22 -19.28 6.65
C ALA A 260 -9.82 -19.38 7.27
N ALA A 261 -9.10 -18.27 7.41
CA ALA A 261 -7.72 -18.24 7.92
C ALA A 261 -7.62 -17.81 9.38
N ILE A 262 -8.49 -16.91 9.85
CA ILE A 262 -8.43 -16.40 11.22
C ILE A 262 -8.73 -17.53 12.21
N GLY A 263 -7.85 -17.69 13.21
CA GLY A 263 -7.98 -18.69 14.27
C GLY A 263 -7.17 -19.97 14.05
N LYS A 264 -6.61 -20.19 12.85
CA LYS A 264 -5.76 -21.37 12.53
C LYS A 264 -4.29 -21.22 12.97
N GLY A 265 -4.00 -20.19 13.76
CA GLY A 265 -2.67 -19.89 14.29
C GLY A 265 -1.92 -18.79 13.52
N PRO A 266 -0.75 -18.36 14.05
CA PRO A 266 -0.03 -17.20 13.55
C PRO A 266 0.41 -17.24 12.08
N ILE A 267 0.90 -18.40 11.63
CA ILE A 267 1.42 -18.56 10.25
C ILE A 267 0.27 -18.40 9.25
N SER A 268 -0.89 -19.00 9.54
CA SER A 268 -2.08 -18.82 8.70
C SER A 268 -2.53 -17.35 8.66
N GLY A 269 -2.42 -16.64 9.78
CA GLY A 269 -2.64 -15.19 9.83
C GLY A 269 -1.69 -14.43 8.89
N ILE A 270 -0.38 -14.65 8.99
CA ILE A 270 0.62 -13.99 8.13
C ILE A 270 0.36 -14.32 6.65
N VAL A 271 0.20 -15.59 6.30
CA VAL A 271 -0.02 -16.00 4.91
C VAL A 271 -1.31 -15.40 4.34
N SER A 272 -2.40 -15.42 5.11
CA SER A 272 -3.67 -14.83 4.66
C SER A 272 -3.59 -13.31 4.51
N GLY A 273 -2.97 -12.60 5.44
CA GLY A 273 -2.74 -11.16 5.33
C GLY A 273 -1.93 -10.79 4.10
N THR A 274 -0.88 -11.56 3.81
CA THR A 274 -0.06 -11.42 2.59
C THR A 274 -0.91 -11.61 1.35
N ILE A 275 -1.62 -12.74 1.24
CA ILE A 275 -2.45 -13.08 0.08
C ILE A 275 -3.54 -12.02 -0.14
N VAL A 276 -4.28 -11.68 0.90
CA VAL A 276 -5.35 -10.66 0.83
C VAL A 276 -4.77 -9.33 0.37
N THR A 277 -3.61 -8.92 0.87
CA THR A 277 -3.01 -7.65 0.45
C THR A 277 -2.42 -7.68 -0.95
N VAL A 278 -1.82 -8.80 -1.39
CA VAL A 278 -1.38 -8.96 -2.78
C VAL A 278 -2.56 -8.82 -3.74
N PHE A 279 -3.71 -9.33 -3.35
CA PHE A 279 -4.93 -9.26 -4.15
C PHE A 279 -5.60 -7.88 -4.11
N VAL A 280 -5.72 -7.28 -2.92
CA VAL A 280 -6.32 -5.95 -2.72
C VAL A 280 -5.38 -4.81 -3.15
N GLN A 281 -4.07 -5.07 -3.23
CA GLN A 281 -2.99 -4.11 -3.55
C GLN A 281 -2.87 -2.93 -2.57
N SER A 282 -3.55 -2.99 -1.42
CA SER A 282 -3.54 -1.94 -0.40
C SER A 282 -3.51 -2.56 1.00
N SER A 283 -2.36 -2.48 1.68
CA SER A 283 -2.25 -2.93 3.07
C SER A 283 -3.15 -2.13 4.00
N SER A 284 -3.16 -0.80 3.88
CA SER A 284 -4.05 0.07 4.66
C SER A 284 -5.51 -0.37 4.57
N THR A 285 -5.99 -0.75 3.37
CA THR A 285 -7.34 -1.31 3.21
C THR A 285 -7.47 -2.66 3.92
N THR A 286 -6.54 -3.58 3.69
CA THR A 286 -6.55 -4.92 4.32
C THR A 286 -6.51 -4.85 5.84
N THR A 287 -5.66 -4.02 6.41
CA THR A 287 -5.49 -3.85 7.86
C THR A 287 -6.64 -3.07 8.48
N SER A 288 -7.19 -2.08 7.77
CA SER A 288 -8.36 -1.31 8.26
C SER A 288 -9.61 -2.16 8.39
N LEU A 289 -9.76 -3.27 7.64
CA LEU A 289 -10.85 -4.23 7.84
C LEU A 289 -10.80 -4.87 9.23
N MET A 290 -9.62 -5.00 9.84
CA MET A 290 -9.46 -5.59 11.16
C MET A 290 -9.86 -4.66 12.29
N VAL A 291 -9.78 -3.35 12.08
CA VAL A 291 -10.03 -2.34 13.12
C VAL A 291 -11.47 -2.41 13.67
N PRO A 292 -12.53 -2.44 12.83
CA PRO A 292 -13.90 -2.62 13.33
C PRO A 292 -14.14 -3.96 13.99
N LEU A 293 -13.50 -5.03 13.50
CA LEU A 293 -13.67 -6.37 14.07
C LEU A 293 -12.97 -6.51 15.44
N ALA A 294 -11.87 -5.79 15.65
CA ALA A 294 -11.28 -5.60 16.97
C ALA A 294 -12.21 -4.77 17.86
N GLY A 295 -12.72 -3.66 17.31
CA GLY A 295 -13.61 -2.73 18.01
C GLY A 295 -14.86 -3.43 18.57
N SER A 296 -15.51 -4.28 17.78
CA SER A 296 -16.65 -5.09 18.21
C SER A 296 -16.28 -6.22 19.19
N GLY A 297 -15.00 -6.62 19.21
CA GLY A 297 -14.52 -7.74 20.01
C GLY A 297 -14.63 -9.10 19.34
N ALA A 298 -15.01 -9.14 18.05
CA ALA A 298 -15.04 -10.37 17.28
C ALA A 298 -13.65 -11.03 17.21
N PHE A 299 -12.59 -10.22 17.17
CA PHE A 299 -11.21 -10.71 17.19
C PHE A 299 -10.34 -9.95 18.19
N GLY A 300 -9.50 -10.70 18.90
CA GLY A 300 -8.51 -10.15 19.81
C GLY A 300 -7.25 -9.66 19.10
N LEU A 301 -6.51 -8.75 19.74
CA LEU A 301 -5.30 -8.16 19.15
C LEU A 301 -4.25 -9.20 18.75
N LYS A 302 -4.08 -10.25 19.55
CA LYS A 302 -3.14 -11.35 19.26
C LYS A 302 -3.50 -12.15 18.00
N GLN A 303 -4.78 -12.17 17.60
CA GLN A 303 -5.24 -12.82 16.37
C GLN A 303 -5.06 -11.91 15.15
N ILE A 304 -5.28 -10.61 15.33
CA ILE A 304 -5.16 -9.59 14.27
C ILE A 304 -3.68 -9.33 13.93
N TYR A 305 -2.81 -9.32 14.94
CA TYR A 305 -1.41 -8.94 14.76
C TYR A 305 -0.68 -9.74 13.65
N PRO A 306 -0.70 -11.09 13.63
CA PRO A 306 -0.08 -11.86 12.54
C PRO A 306 -0.68 -11.54 11.16
N PHE A 307 -1.98 -11.28 11.07
CA PHE A 307 -2.64 -10.90 9.82
C PHE A 307 -2.11 -9.56 9.29
N THR A 308 -1.97 -8.58 10.18
CA THR A 308 -1.41 -7.27 9.85
C THR A 308 0.05 -7.35 9.39
N LEU A 309 0.85 -8.25 9.98
CA LEU A 309 2.22 -8.51 9.53
C LEU A 309 2.27 -9.09 8.12
N GLY A 310 1.36 -10.02 7.81
CA GLY A 310 1.16 -10.52 6.47
C GLY A 310 0.84 -9.41 5.48
N ALA A 311 -0.10 -8.53 5.85
CA ALA A 311 -0.47 -7.40 4.99
C ALA A 311 0.73 -6.48 4.69
N ASN A 312 1.63 -6.29 5.64
CA ASN A 312 2.86 -5.53 5.43
C ASN A 312 3.76 -6.17 4.35
N ILE A 313 3.98 -7.49 4.43
CA ILE A 313 4.72 -8.26 3.41
C ILE A 313 4.02 -8.13 2.05
N GLY A 314 2.71 -8.34 2.01
CA GLY A 314 1.93 -8.32 0.77
C GLY A 314 2.01 -6.99 0.00
N THR A 315 2.23 -5.87 0.69
CA THR A 315 2.37 -4.54 0.07
C THR A 315 3.55 -4.47 -0.90
N CYS A 316 4.60 -5.26 -0.67
CA CYS A 316 5.84 -5.24 -1.45
C CYS A 316 5.63 -5.64 -2.92
N ILE A 317 4.52 -6.32 -3.25
CA ILE A 317 4.19 -6.66 -4.64
C ILE A 317 4.07 -5.42 -5.52
N THR A 318 3.57 -4.31 -4.97
CA THR A 318 3.40 -3.05 -5.72
C THR A 318 4.75 -2.47 -6.14
N ALA A 319 5.73 -2.49 -5.23
CA ALA A 319 7.10 -2.04 -5.51
C ALA A 319 7.79 -2.94 -6.53
N LEU A 320 7.60 -4.27 -6.43
CA LEU A 320 8.14 -5.22 -7.41
C LEU A 320 7.53 -5.02 -8.81
N LEU A 321 6.23 -4.81 -8.90
CA LEU A 321 5.55 -4.50 -10.16
C LEU A 321 5.99 -3.15 -10.72
N ALA A 322 6.18 -2.13 -9.87
CA ALA A 322 6.72 -0.84 -10.28
C ALA A 322 8.16 -0.97 -10.79
N ALA A 323 8.98 -1.83 -10.16
CA ALA A 323 10.38 -2.01 -10.51
C ALA A 323 10.58 -2.75 -11.84
N THR A 324 9.74 -3.74 -12.15
CA THR A 324 9.76 -4.41 -13.47
C THR A 324 9.20 -3.52 -14.58
N ALA A 325 8.58 -2.40 -14.20
CA ALA A 325 7.90 -1.47 -15.07
C ALA A 325 8.71 -0.22 -15.45
N VAL A 326 9.93 -0.04 -14.91
CA VAL A 326 10.68 1.20 -15.10
C VAL A 326 11.48 1.23 -16.41
N ASP A 327 11.54 2.41 -17.01
CA ASP A 327 12.49 2.76 -18.05
C ASP A 327 13.70 3.46 -17.41
N GLY A 328 14.90 2.86 -17.45
CA GLY A 328 16.10 3.44 -16.84
C GLY A 328 16.99 2.40 -16.16
N ASN A 329 17.51 2.73 -14.97
CA ASN A 329 18.31 1.80 -14.17
C ASN A 329 17.41 0.75 -13.49
N ALA A 330 16.95 -0.23 -14.29
CA ALA A 330 16.08 -1.31 -13.83
C ALA A 330 16.69 -2.14 -12.70
N ASN A 331 18.02 -2.29 -12.67
CA ASN A 331 18.70 -3.00 -11.58
C ASN A 331 18.55 -2.24 -10.26
N ALA A 332 18.78 -0.93 -10.24
CA ALA A 332 18.58 -0.12 -9.03
C ALA A 332 17.11 -0.07 -8.58
N ALA A 333 16.16 -0.03 -9.53
CA ALA A 333 14.74 -0.09 -9.23
C ALA A 333 14.31 -1.43 -8.63
N LEU A 334 14.81 -2.54 -9.17
CA LEU A 334 14.61 -3.88 -8.59
C LEU A 334 15.28 -4.01 -7.23
N GLN A 335 16.48 -3.46 -7.08
CA GLN A 335 17.19 -3.44 -5.80
C GLN A 335 16.34 -2.76 -4.73
N ILE A 336 15.76 -1.58 -4.97
CA ILE A 336 14.94 -0.91 -3.95
C ILE A 336 13.63 -1.67 -3.68
N ALA A 337 13.02 -2.32 -4.68
CA ALA A 337 11.86 -3.18 -4.46
C ALA A 337 12.20 -4.43 -3.61
N PHE A 338 13.35 -5.05 -3.85
CA PHE A 338 13.84 -6.15 -3.02
C PHE A 338 14.23 -5.69 -1.62
N ILE A 339 14.81 -4.50 -1.46
CA ILE A 339 15.05 -3.89 -0.14
C ILE A 339 13.73 -3.76 0.63
N HIS A 340 12.65 -3.29 -0.03
CA HIS A 340 11.33 -3.19 0.59
C HIS A 340 10.80 -4.57 1.03
N LEU A 341 10.90 -5.57 0.17
CA LEU A 341 10.49 -6.94 0.48
C LEU A 341 11.30 -7.54 1.64
N THR A 342 12.63 -7.47 1.55
CA THR A 342 13.56 -8.00 2.55
C THR A 342 13.37 -7.31 3.89
N TYR A 343 13.22 -5.99 3.92
CA TYR A 343 12.93 -5.23 5.15
C TYR A 343 11.67 -5.76 5.85
N ASN A 344 10.58 -5.95 5.11
CA ASN A 344 9.32 -6.42 5.69
C ASN A 344 9.40 -7.89 6.13
N VAL A 345 9.99 -8.76 5.31
CA VAL A 345 10.14 -10.19 5.64
C VAL A 345 11.07 -10.36 6.84
N LEU A 346 12.24 -9.72 6.86
CA LEU A 346 13.16 -9.79 7.99
C LEU A 346 12.56 -9.16 9.25
N GLY A 347 11.81 -8.06 9.12
CA GLY A 347 11.07 -7.49 10.25
C GLY A 347 10.12 -8.50 10.88
N VAL A 348 9.36 -9.24 10.08
CA VAL A 348 8.49 -10.31 10.60
C VAL A 348 9.32 -11.44 11.21
N LEU A 349 10.36 -11.92 10.53
CA LEU A 349 11.19 -13.02 11.05
C LEU A 349 11.90 -12.65 12.37
N ILE A 350 12.41 -11.44 12.50
CA ILE A 350 13.14 -10.99 13.71
C ILE A 350 12.16 -10.61 14.81
N ILE A 351 11.26 -9.65 14.56
CA ILE A 351 10.37 -9.11 15.60
C ILE A 351 9.32 -10.13 15.99
N TYR A 352 8.68 -10.81 15.03
CA TYR A 352 7.69 -11.82 15.35
C TYR A 352 8.33 -13.16 15.71
N GLY A 353 9.46 -13.54 15.13
CA GLY A 353 10.13 -14.81 15.45
C GLY A 353 10.68 -14.85 16.87
N ILE A 354 11.29 -13.75 17.34
CA ILE A 354 11.88 -13.68 18.68
C ILE A 354 10.78 -13.42 19.72
N PRO A 355 10.55 -14.33 20.70
CA PRO A 355 9.44 -14.20 21.65
C PRO A 355 9.44 -12.89 22.43
N LEU A 356 10.61 -12.37 22.80
CA LEU A 356 10.75 -11.10 23.51
C LEU A 356 10.19 -9.93 22.68
N LEU A 357 10.60 -9.83 21.41
CA LEU A 357 10.19 -8.75 20.52
C LEU A 357 8.72 -8.90 20.08
N ARG A 358 8.23 -10.13 19.94
CA ARG A 358 6.86 -10.43 19.48
C ARG A 358 5.80 -9.73 20.35
N PHE A 359 6.01 -9.71 21.66
CA PHE A 359 5.03 -9.14 22.60
C PHE A 359 5.16 -7.62 22.77
N MET A 360 6.25 -7.00 22.32
CA MET A 360 6.46 -5.56 22.47
C MET A 360 5.40 -4.73 21.73
N PRO A 361 5.14 -4.93 20.41
CA PRO A 361 4.11 -4.17 19.70
C PRO A 361 2.71 -4.38 20.29
N VAL A 362 2.38 -5.61 20.69
CA VAL A 362 1.07 -5.95 21.26
C VAL A 362 0.85 -5.21 22.58
N ARG A 363 1.81 -5.26 23.51
CA ARG A 363 1.71 -4.59 24.81
C ARG A 363 1.67 -3.08 24.68
N ALA A 364 2.51 -2.51 23.80
CA ALA A 364 2.54 -1.08 23.55
C ALA A 364 1.20 -0.59 22.97
N ALA A 365 0.63 -1.34 22.02
CA ALA A 365 -0.67 -1.04 21.43
C ALA A 365 -1.82 -1.16 22.43
N GLU A 366 -1.86 -2.21 23.25
CA GLU A 366 -2.88 -2.37 24.32
C GLU A 366 -2.81 -1.23 25.34
N TRP A 367 -1.60 -0.89 25.80
CA TRP A 367 -1.39 0.22 26.71
C TRP A 367 -1.85 1.55 26.11
N LEU A 368 -1.45 1.82 24.86
CA LEU A 368 -1.83 3.04 24.17
C LEU A 368 -3.34 3.10 23.94
N GLY A 369 -3.98 1.99 23.55
CA GLY A 369 -5.41 1.92 23.33
C GLY A 369 -6.24 2.18 24.60
N VAL A 370 -5.84 1.58 25.72
CA VAL A 370 -6.50 1.83 27.03
C VAL A 370 -6.32 3.30 27.44
N THR A 371 -5.08 3.81 27.36
CA THR A 371 -4.76 5.19 27.76
C THR A 371 -5.48 6.22 26.88
N ALA A 372 -5.52 5.98 25.57
CA ALA A 372 -6.24 6.82 24.61
C ALA A 372 -7.76 6.79 24.83
N ALA A 373 -8.32 5.67 25.27
CA ALA A 373 -9.73 5.58 25.60
C ALA A 373 -10.09 6.29 26.91
N GLU A 374 -9.14 6.48 27.81
CA GLU A 374 -9.29 7.32 29.00
C GLU A 374 -9.12 8.80 28.69
N ASN A 375 -8.13 9.13 27.85
CA ASN A 375 -7.87 10.48 27.43
C ASN A 375 -7.70 10.55 25.91
N LYS A 376 -8.74 11.03 25.22
CA LYS A 376 -8.77 11.16 23.75
C LYS A 376 -7.66 12.06 23.21
N PHE A 377 -7.13 12.97 24.03
CA PHE A 377 -5.98 13.79 23.64
C PHE A 377 -4.73 12.94 23.42
N VAL A 378 -4.57 11.80 24.11
CA VAL A 378 -3.44 10.88 23.91
C VAL A 378 -3.47 10.27 22.51
N ALA A 379 -4.66 9.93 21.97
CA ALA A 379 -4.77 9.49 20.58
C ALA A 379 -4.33 10.57 19.59
N LEU A 380 -4.78 11.81 19.79
CA LEU A 380 -4.40 12.93 18.92
C LEU A 380 -2.90 13.22 19.02
N ALA A 381 -2.35 13.28 20.23
CA ALA A 381 -0.94 13.51 20.49
C ALA A 381 -0.07 12.39 19.90
N TYR A 382 -0.51 11.13 19.95
CA TYR A 382 0.19 10.02 19.31
C TYR A 382 0.21 10.17 17.78
N ILE A 383 -0.94 10.45 17.15
CA ILE A 383 -1.03 10.61 15.69
C ILE A 383 -0.16 11.79 15.24
N LEU A 384 -0.33 12.97 15.84
CA LEU A 384 0.49 14.14 15.50
C LEU A 384 1.97 13.92 15.82
N GLY A 385 2.24 13.27 16.94
CA GLY A 385 3.57 12.89 17.43
C GLY A 385 4.33 12.04 16.43
N VAL A 386 3.82 10.85 16.13
CA VAL A 386 4.52 9.83 15.32
C VAL A 386 4.63 10.24 13.86
N PHE A 387 3.57 10.82 13.28
CA PHE A 387 3.52 11.07 11.83
C PHE A 387 4.05 12.45 11.41
N PHE A 388 4.13 13.42 12.31
CA PHE A 388 4.49 14.81 11.96
C PHE A 388 5.54 15.45 12.88
N ILE A 389 5.33 15.41 14.21
CA ILE A 389 6.19 16.13 15.17
C ILE A 389 7.54 15.44 15.32
N ILE A 390 7.59 14.14 15.63
CA ILE A 390 8.84 13.39 15.74
C ILE A 390 9.62 13.47 14.42
N PRO A 391 9.00 13.22 13.25
CA PRO A 391 9.68 13.42 11.99
C PRO A 391 10.20 14.85 11.78
N GLY A 392 9.40 15.87 12.12
CA GLY A 392 9.81 17.27 12.04
C GLY A 392 11.00 17.63 12.95
N ILE A 393 11.03 17.08 14.17
CA ILE A 393 12.16 17.25 15.10
C ILE A 393 13.41 16.54 14.56
N CYS A 394 13.27 15.31 14.04
CA CYS A 394 14.38 14.59 13.42
C CYS A 394 15.00 15.37 12.25
N LEU A 395 14.17 16.02 11.42
CA LEU A 395 14.66 16.94 10.38
C LEU A 395 15.36 18.17 10.96
N GLY A 396 14.78 18.80 11.99
CA GLY A 396 15.37 19.99 12.62
C GLY A 396 16.70 19.72 13.31
N VAL A 397 16.90 18.53 13.90
CA VAL A 397 18.20 18.13 14.46
C VAL A 397 19.18 17.79 13.34
N SER A 398 18.71 17.13 12.28
CA SER A 398 19.49 16.80 11.09
C SER A 398 20.02 18.00 10.30
N SER A 399 19.45 19.20 10.45
CA SER A 399 19.94 20.40 9.77
C SER A 399 20.99 21.16 10.57
N ILE A 400 21.23 20.76 11.83
CA ILE A 400 22.17 21.40 12.76
C ILE A 400 23.47 20.58 12.90
N VAL A 401 23.41 19.28 12.62
CA VAL A 401 24.54 18.32 12.64
C VAL A 401 24.90 17.94 11.21
#